data_AF-A0A561THM7-F1
#
_entry.id   AF-A0A561THM7-F1
#
_cell.length_a   1.000
_cell.length_b   1.000
_cell.length_c   1.000
_cell.angle_alpha   90.00
_cell.angle_beta   90.00
_cell.angle_gamma   90.00
#
_symmetry.space_group_name_H-M   'P 1'
#
loop_
_entity.id
_entity.type
_entity.pdbx_description
1 polymer ?
#
loop_
_entity_poly.entity_id
_entity_poly.type
_entity_poly.pdbx_seq_one_letter_code
_entity_poly.pdbx_strand_id
1 'polypeptide(L)'
;MPHPYVLLSAAVSLDGCLDDTGPERLLLSGPEDFDRVDEVRASADAVLVGAGTLRADNPRLLVYSPARRAARVAAGRPEYPLKVAVSGSGDLDPAARFWHTGGAKVLYTTDRGAERAHALGVAADVVPLGPDLDWRRLLEHLHAVRGVRRLMVEGGGRIHTQLLTQGLADELQLVLAPLFVGDPDAPRLFGPGAYQAGRLRLVETRPVGDVVLTRYEPTAPGTGPLPVAADHHWLALACALAAECPPSTTAFSVGAVVVAADGTELARGHSREGTDPVVHAEEAALAKIDPMDPRLPAATVYSSLEPCARRASRPAPCARLILDTGVRRVVTAWREPDTFVAGADGSGVLAEGGATVVVLPEYEDRAKAPNGHLTGR
;
A
#
# COMPACT_ATOMS: atom_id res chain seq x y z
N MET A 1 -10.04 -2.20 7.15
CA MET A 1 -10.49 -3.22 6.18
C MET A 1 -9.44 -3.31 5.10
N PRO A 2 -9.17 -4.51 4.56
CA PRO A 2 -8.10 -4.69 3.59
C PRO A 2 -8.45 -4.00 2.27
N HIS A 3 -7.46 -3.39 1.64
CA HIS A 3 -7.52 -2.89 0.27
C HIS A 3 -6.52 -3.63 -0.63
N PRO A 4 -6.58 -3.52 -1.97
CA PRO A 4 -5.58 -4.10 -2.85
C PRO A 4 -4.23 -3.43 -2.61
N TYR A 5 -3.17 -4.11 -3.05
CA TYR A 5 -1.86 -3.49 -3.25
C TYR A 5 -1.95 -2.52 -4.43
N VAL A 6 -1.71 -1.24 -4.18
CA VAL A 6 -1.86 -0.14 -5.14
C VAL A 6 -0.50 0.29 -5.66
N LEU A 7 -0.27 -0.01 -6.95
CA LEU A 7 0.91 0.41 -7.69
C LEU A 7 0.57 1.63 -8.56
N LEU A 8 1.22 2.76 -8.34
CA LEU A 8 1.20 3.90 -9.25
C LEU A 8 2.27 3.72 -10.32
N SER A 9 1.91 3.90 -11.58
CA SER A 9 2.86 3.82 -12.69
C SER A 9 2.70 5.01 -13.62
N ALA A 10 3.82 5.66 -13.95
CA ALA A 10 3.86 6.75 -14.91
C ALA A 10 5.23 6.86 -15.60
N ALA A 11 5.23 7.43 -16.80
CA ALA A 11 6.41 8.00 -17.43
C ALA A 11 6.32 9.53 -17.35
N VAL A 12 7.43 10.19 -17.08
CA VAL A 12 7.52 11.66 -16.99
C VAL A 12 8.77 12.19 -17.68
N SER A 13 8.72 13.43 -18.13
CA SER A 13 9.91 14.20 -18.52
C SER A 13 10.84 14.44 -17.32
N LEU A 14 12.08 14.90 -17.57
CA LEU A 14 13.04 15.28 -16.52
C LEU A 14 12.51 16.37 -15.58
N ASP A 15 11.61 17.24 -16.06
CA ASP A 15 10.92 18.24 -15.25
C ASP A 15 9.57 17.77 -14.66
N GLY A 16 9.20 16.49 -14.83
CA GLY A 16 8.05 15.88 -14.14
C GLY A 16 6.69 16.07 -14.84
N CYS A 17 6.68 16.35 -16.15
CA CYS A 17 5.45 16.39 -16.95
C CYS A 17 5.02 15.00 -17.41
N LEU A 18 3.71 14.75 -17.39
CA LEU A 18 3.06 13.55 -17.95
C LEU A 18 2.80 13.65 -19.45
N ASP A 19 2.74 14.87 -19.98
CA ASP A 19 2.44 15.18 -21.38
C ASP A 19 2.89 16.63 -21.68
N ASP A 20 2.79 17.06 -22.93
CA ASP A 20 2.85 18.48 -23.30
C ASP A 20 1.43 19.10 -23.38
N THR A 21 1.32 20.32 -23.91
CA THR A 21 0.04 21.05 -24.09
C THR A 21 -0.57 20.84 -25.48
N GLY A 22 0.07 20.01 -26.30
CA GLY A 22 -0.34 19.69 -27.66
C GLY A 22 -1.57 18.78 -27.73
N PRO A 23 -2.16 18.64 -28.93
CA PRO A 23 -3.32 17.79 -29.15
C PRO A 23 -2.95 16.30 -29.29
N GLU A 24 -1.67 16.00 -29.52
CA GLU A 24 -1.15 14.64 -29.64
C GLU A 24 -0.45 14.24 -28.35
N ARG A 25 -0.66 13.00 -27.91
CA ARG A 25 -0.02 12.47 -26.72
C ARG A 25 1.50 12.38 -26.91
N LEU A 26 2.25 13.01 -26.02
CA LEU A 26 3.71 12.94 -25.98
C LEU A 26 4.17 11.52 -25.59
N LEU A 27 5.04 10.95 -26.42
CA LEU A 27 5.69 9.67 -26.11
C LEU A 27 6.89 9.91 -25.21
N LEU A 28 6.70 9.64 -23.92
CA LEU A 28 7.73 9.77 -22.88
C LEU A 28 8.59 8.51 -22.71
N SER A 29 8.35 7.45 -23.48
CA SER A 29 9.10 6.20 -23.35
C SER A 29 9.14 5.41 -24.66
N GLY A 30 10.06 4.45 -24.73
CA GLY A 30 10.28 3.60 -25.90
C GLY A 30 9.62 2.22 -25.84
N PRO A 31 9.80 1.38 -26.88
CA PRO A 31 9.25 0.03 -26.98
C PRO A 31 9.59 -0.88 -25.80
N GLU A 32 10.81 -0.78 -25.26
CA GLU A 32 11.27 -1.56 -24.11
C GLU A 32 10.46 -1.24 -22.86
N ASP A 33 10.14 0.04 -22.64
CA ASP A 33 9.29 0.43 -21.52
C ASP A 33 7.83 0.09 -21.75
N PHE A 34 7.33 0.20 -22.99
CA PHE A 34 5.98 -0.25 -23.31
C PHE A 34 5.79 -1.75 -23.07
N ASP A 35 6.79 -2.57 -23.41
CA ASP A 35 6.78 -4.00 -23.12
C ASP A 35 6.80 -4.27 -21.60
N ARG A 36 7.60 -3.52 -20.84
CA ARG A 36 7.60 -3.57 -19.38
C ARG A 36 6.25 -3.18 -18.79
N VAL A 37 5.65 -2.08 -19.21
CA VAL A 37 4.32 -1.65 -18.74
C VAL A 37 3.27 -2.71 -19.08
N ASP A 38 3.37 -3.35 -20.25
CA ASP A 38 2.51 -4.47 -20.63
C ASP A 38 2.67 -5.69 -19.69
N GLU A 39 3.89 -5.98 -19.26
CA GLU A 39 4.17 -6.99 -18.22
C GLU A 39 3.54 -6.62 -16.88
N VAL A 40 3.69 -5.37 -16.44
CA VAL A 40 3.09 -4.88 -15.19
C VAL A 40 1.57 -4.98 -15.25
N ARG A 41 0.94 -4.55 -16.36
CA ARG A 41 -0.51 -4.73 -16.59
C ARG A 41 -0.91 -6.19 -16.52
N ALA A 42 -0.14 -7.08 -17.15
CA ALA A 42 -0.42 -8.52 -17.13
C ALA A 42 -0.28 -9.14 -15.73
N SER A 43 0.53 -8.56 -14.85
CA SER A 43 0.63 -8.97 -13.44
C SER A 43 -0.54 -8.49 -12.59
N ALA A 44 -1.19 -7.38 -12.93
CA ALA A 44 -2.26 -6.76 -12.15
C ALA A 44 -3.62 -7.47 -12.32
N ASP A 45 -4.47 -7.38 -11.29
CA ASP A 45 -5.86 -7.87 -11.37
C ASP A 45 -6.78 -6.79 -11.95
N ALA A 46 -6.45 -5.53 -11.71
CA ALA A 46 -7.15 -4.37 -12.26
C ALA A 46 -6.18 -3.27 -12.70
N VAL A 47 -6.59 -2.49 -13.70
CA VAL A 47 -5.90 -1.28 -14.17
C VAL A 47 -6.87 -0.10 -14.07
N LEU A 48 -6.46 0.95 -13.37
CA LEU A 48 -7.28 2.14 -13.09
C LEU A 48 -6.76 3.38 -13.80
N VAL A 49 -7.71 4.15 -14.30
CA VAL A 49 -7.47 5.46 -14.91
C VAL A 49 -8.56 6.47 -14.54
N GLY A 50 -8.18 7.75 -14.48
CA GLY A 50 -9.11 8.85 -14.26
C GLY A 50 -9.80 9.32 -15.54
N ALA A 51 -10.98 9.94 -15.36
CA ALA A 51 -11.74 10.55 -16.46
C ALA A 51 -10.95 11.59 -17.27
N GLY A 52 -10.01 12.32 -16.65
CA GLY A 52 -9.14 13.26 -17.36
C GLY A 52 -8.31 12.58 -18.44
N THR A 53 -7.60 11.52 -18.07
CA THR A 53 -6.81 10.69 -19.01
C THR A 53 -7.70 9.98 -20.03
N LEU A 54 -8.92 9.54 -19.66
CA LEU A 54 -9.86 8.99 -20.64
C LEU A 54 -10.23 10.00 -21.73
N ARG A 55 -10.42 11.27 -21.38
CA ARG A 55 -10.76 12.34 -22.34
C ARG A 55 -9.57 12.75 -23.20
N ALA A 56 -8.38 12.85 -22.60
CA ALA A 56 -7.17 13.26 -23.31
C ALA A 56 -6.66 12.16 -24.27
N ASP A 57 -6.49 10.93 -23.77
CA ASP A 57 -5.76 9.89 -24.50
C ASP A 57 -6.68 8.86 -25.17
N ASN A 58 -7.95 8.82 -24.76
CA ASN A 58 -8.92 7.80 -25.15
C ASN A 58 -8.30 6.36 -25.15
N PRO A 59 -7.65 5.93 -24.05
CA PRO A 59 -6.79 4.77 -24.07
C PRO A 59 -7.59 3.47 -24.12
N ARG A 60 -7.02 2.42 -24.72
CA ARG A 60 -7.63 1.07 -24.68
C ARG A 60 -7.34 0.33 -23.38
N LEU A 61 -6.22 0.60 -22.73
CA LEU A 61 -5.75 -0.06 -21.49
C LEU A 61 -5.86 -1.59 -21.56
N LEU A 62 -5.08 -2.18 -22.47
CA LEU A 62 -5.03 -3.63 -22.70
C LEU A 62 -3.68 -4.18 -22.27
N VAL A 63 -3.67 -5.50 -22.05
CA VAL A 63 -2.47 -6.31 -22.22
C VAL A 63 -2.36 -6.64 -23.71
N TYR A 64 -1.35 -6.10 -24.39
CA TYR A 64 -1.14 -6.25 -25.82
C TYR A 64 -0.53 -7.60 -26.17
N SER A 65 0.47 -8.06 -25.40
CA SER A 65 1.17 -9.32 -25.69
C SER A 65 0.23 -10.53 -25.67
N PRO A 66 0.08 -11.26 -26.79
CA PRO A 66 -0.72 -12.49 -26.81
C PRO A 66 -0.19 -13.55 -25.84
N ALA A 67 1.12 -13.65 -25.69
CA ALA A 67 1.75 -14.61 -24.77
C ALA A 67 1.40 -14.31 -23.31
N ARG A 68 1.43 -13.03 -22.90
CA ARG A 68 1.04 -12.61 -21.54
C ARG A 68 -0.44 -12.87 -21.27
N ARG A 69 -1.30 -12.63 -22.27
CA ARG A 69 -2.73 -12.96 -22.19
C ARG A 69 -2.97 -14.47 -22.05
N ALA A 70 -2.29 -15.29 -22.85
CA ALA A 70 -2.35 -16.74 -22.75
C ALA A 70 -1.88 -17.24 -21.38
N ALA A 71 -0.80 -16.67 -20.85
CA ALA A 71 -0.28 -17.01 -19.51
C ALA A 71 -1.28 -16.68 -18.39
N ARG A 72 -1.99 -15.55 -18.49
CA ARG A 72 -3.06 -15.20 -17.54
C ARG A 72 -4.19 -16.24 -17.56
N VAL A 73 -4.66 -16.61 -18.75
CA VAL A 73 -5.72 -17.62 -18.91
C VAL A 73 -5.27 -18.97 -18.38
N ALA A 74 -4.03 -19.38 -18.66
CA ALA A 74 -3.45 -20.62 -18.15
C ALA A 74 -3.36 -20.64 -16.60
N ALA A 75 -3.18 -19.48 -15.97
CA ALA A 75 -3.21 -19.31 -14.52
C ALA A 75 -4.64 -19.15 -13.93
N GLY A 76 -5.69 -19.38 -14.72
CA GLY A 76 -7.08 -19.25 -14.28
C GLY A 76 -7.56 -17.81 -14.11
N ARG A 77 -6.83 -16.83 -14.63
CA ARG A 77 -7.17 -15.39 -14.56
C ARG A 77 -7.85 -14.95 -15.86
N PRO A 78 -8.69 -13.90 -15.82
CA PRO A 78 -9.24 -13.32 -17.05
C PRO A 78 -8.12 -12.85 -18.00
N GLU A 79 -8.36 -13.01 -19.31
CA GLU A 79 -7.42 -12.62 -20.39
C GLU A 79 -6.89 -11.19 -20.20
N TYR A 80 -7.77 -10.27 -19.80
CA TYR A 80 -7.44 -8.89 -19.46
C TYR A 80 -7.72 -8.62 -17.97
N PRO A 81 -6.92 -7.75 -17.31
CA PRO A 81 -7.28 -7.18 -16.01
C PRO A 81 -8.64 -6.47 -16.06
N LEU A 82 -9.31 -6.37 -14.92
CA LEU A 82 -10.48 -5.51 -14.76
C LEU A 82 -10.11 -4.06 -15.09
N LYS A 83 -10.86 -3.44 -15.97
CA LYS A 83 -10.63 -2.04 -16.35
C LYS A 83 -11.45 -1.13 -15.46
N VAL A 84 -10.78 -0.23 -14.73
CA VAL A 84 -11.41 0.65 -13.74
C VAL A 84 -11.31 2.09 -14.21
N ALA A 85 -12.44 2.78 -14.28
CA ALA A 85 -12.52 4.20 -14.52
C ALA A 85 -12.99 4.93 -13.26
N VAL A 86 -12.46 6.11 -12.99
CA VAL A 86 -12.91 6.98 -11.89
C VAL A 86 -13.31 8.36 -12.42
N SER A 87 -14.53 8.79 -12.11
CA SER A 87 -15.05 10.10 -12.51
C SER A 87 -15.94 10.70 -11.42
N GLY A 88 -15.67 11.92 -10.97
CA GLY A 88 -16.55 12.59 -10.02
C GLY A 88 -17.88 13.01 -10.64
N SER A 89 -17.87 13.43 -11.91
CA SER A 89 -19.05 13.97 -12.61
C SER A 89 -19.86 12.93 -13.37
N GLY A 90 -19.31 11.75 -13.64
CA GLY A 90 -19.90 10.76 -14.55
C GLY A 90 -19.95 11.18 -16.03
N ASP A 91 -19.47 12.38 -16.36
CA ASP A 91 -19.48 12.92 -17.72
C ASP A 91 -18.36 12.30 -18.55
N LEU A 92 -18.70 11.24 -19.28
CA LEU A 92 -17.76 10.39 -20.02
C LEU A 92 -18.33 10.12 -21.40
N ASP A 93 -17.48 10.12 -22.42
CA ASP A 93 -17.88 9.74 -23.77
C ASP A 93 -18.20 8.23 -23.82
N PRO A 94 -19.45 7.82 -24.09
CA PRO A 94 -19.82 6.40 -24.21
C PRO A 94 -19.16 5.72 -25.42
N ALA A 95 -18.67 6.48 -26.41
CA ALA A 95 -17.94 5.96 -27.56
C ALA A 95 -16.43 5.78 -27.31
N ALA A 96 -15.91 6.16 -26.14
CA ALA A 96 -14.49 6.02 -25.84
C ALA A 96 -14.02 4.55 -25.99
N ARG A 97 -12.84 4.36 -26.60
CA ARG A 97 -12.24 3.05 -26.91
C ARG A 97 -12.07 2.18 -25.66
N PHE A 98 -11.94 2.82 -24.50
CA PHE A 98 -11.91 2.15 -23.21
C PHE A 98 -13.15 1.26 -22.97
N TRP A 99 -14.34 1.68 -23.36
CA TRP A 99 -15.58 0.92 -23.13
C TRP A 99 -15.73 -0.27 -24.09
N HIS A 100 -15.13 -0.18 -25.28
CA HIS A 100 -15.34 -1.11 -26.39
C HIS A 100 -14.21 -2.13 -26.58
N THR A 101 -13.22 -2.18 -25.67
CA THR A 101 -12.05 -3.07 -25.78
C THR A 101 -11.73 -3.80 -24.48
N GLY A 102 -11.11 -4.98 -24.58
CA GLY A 102 -10.69 -5.78 -23.42
C GLY A 102 -11.87 -6.46 -22.71
N GLY A 103 -11.66 -6.80 -21.43
CA GLY A 103 -12.62 -7.55 -20.61
C GLY A 103 -13.65 -6.68 -19.88
N ALA A 104 -13.98 -7.09 -18.65
CA ALA A 104 -14.92 -6.40 -17.78
C ALA A 104 -14.47 -4.96 -17.45
N LYS A 105 -15.45 -4.08 -17.25
CA LYS A 105 -15.25 -2.65 -16.95
C LYS A 105 -16.11 -2.22 -15.79
N VAL A 106 -15.55 -1.39 -14.92
CA VAL A 106 -16.26 -0.76 -13.81
C VAL A 106 -15.95 0.74 -13.78
N LEU A 107 -16.99 1.55 -13.56
CA LEU A 107 -16.90 2.98 -13.32
C LEU A 107 -17.22 3.25 -11.86
N TYR A 108 -16.27 3.82 -11.13
CA TYR A 108 -16.52 4.38 -9.80
C TYR A 108 -16.79 5.88 -9.89
N THR A 109 -17.88 6.31 -9.25
CA THR A 109 -18.36 7.68 -9.37
C THR A 109 -19.18 8.11 -8.15
N THR A 110 -19.62 9.37 -8.14
CA THR A 110 -20.57 9.89 -7.14
C THR A 110 -21.99 9.44 -7.48
N ASP A 111 -22.95 9.58 -6.56
CA ASP A 111 -24.36 9.26 -6.82
C ASP A 111 -24.89 10.02 -8.06
N ARG A 112 -24.61 11.33 -8.13
CA ARG A 112 -24.96 12.16 -9.30
C ARG A 112 -24.23 11.75 -10.57
N GLY A 113 -22.96 11.35 -10.44
CA GLY A 113 -22.19 10.86 -11.57
C GLY A 113 -22.72 9.53 -12.10
N ALA A 114 -23.24 8.67 -11.22
CA ALA A 114 -23.86 7.42 -11.63
C ALA A 114 -25.12 7.68 -12.46
N GLU A 115 -26.02 8.55 -12.00
CA GLU A 115 -27.21 8.96 -12.77
C GLU A 115 -26.82 9.45 -14.18
N ARG A 116 -25.81 10.32 -14.26
CA ARG A 116 -25.33 10.85 -15.55
C ARG A 116 -24.73 9.78 -16.45
N ALA A 117 -23.88 8.90 -15.91
CA ALA A 117 -23.24 7.83 -16.69
C ALA A 117 -24.27 6.85 -17.27
N HIS A 118 -25.31 6.52 -16.50
CA HIS A 118 -26.43 5.71 -17.00
C HIS A 118 -27.21 6.43 -18.11
N ALA A 119 -27.51 7.73 -17.94
CA ALA A 119 -28.20 8.52 -18.96
C ALA A 119 -27.41 8.63 -20.27
N LEU A 120 -26.07 8.69 -20.19
CA LEU A 120 -25.17 8.69 -21.34
C LEU A 120 -24.99 7.31 -21.98
N GLY A 121 -25.43 6.23 -21.33
CA GLY A 121 -25.28 4.87 -21.84
C GLY A 121 -23.84 4.34 -21.76
N VAL A 122 -23.08 4.71 -20.73
CA VAL A 122 -21.73 4.19 -20.51
C VAL A 122 -21.77 2.66 -20.32
N ALA A 123 -21.07 1.92 -21.18
CA ALA A 123 -21.05 0.45 -21.17
C ALA A 123 -20.08 -0.11 -20.12
N ALA A 124 -20.41 0.06 -18.83
CA ALA A 124 -19.68 -0.48 -17.69
C ALA A 124 -20.60 -0.75 -16.50
N ASP A 125 -20.14 -1.56 -15.56
CA ASP A 125 -20.76 -1.65 -14.23
C ASP A 125 -20.51 -0.33 -13.48
N VAL A 126 -21.55 0.38 -13.04
CA VAL A 126 -21.44 1.70 -12.41
C VAL A 126 -21.64 1.58 -10.91
N VAL A 127 -20.60 1.93 -10.15
CA VAL A 127 -20.59 1.84 -8.68
C VAL A 127 -20.59 3.25 -8.08
N PRO A 128 -21.71 3.71 -7.51
CA PRO A 128 -21.75 4.94 -6.74
C PRO A 128 -21.04 4.78 -5.38
N LEU A 129 -20.29 5.80 -4.96
CA LEU A 129 -19.57 5.84 -3.68
C LEU A 129 -20.25 6.71 -2.61
N GLY A 130 -21.36 7.36 -2.98
CA GLY A 130 -22.02 8.40 -2.18
C GLY A 130 -21.92 9.78 -2.83
N PRO A 131 -22.09 10.86 -2.06
CA PRO A 131 -22.13 12.23 -2.59
C PRO A 131 -20.78 12.69 -3.15
N ASP A 132 -19.68 12.17 -2.60
CA ASP A 132 -18.30 12.50 -2.96
C ASP A 132 -17.50 11.23 -3.27
N LEU A 133 -16.38 11.39 -3.99
CA LEU A 133 -15.45 10.28 -4.22
C LEU A 133 -14.69 9.95 -2.93
N ASP A 134 -14.78 8.70 -2.51
CA ASP A 134 -14.04 8.14 -1.37
C ASP A 134 -13.10 7.03 -1.85
N TRP A 135 -11.80 7.28 -1.80
CA TRP A 135 -10.78 6.34 -2.25
C TRP A 135 -10.72 5.08 -1.40
N ARG A 136 -10.95 5.18 -0.08
CA ARG A 136 -10.93 4.00 0.78
C ARG A 136 -12.10 3.08 0.47
N ARG A 137 -13.31 3.63 0.36
CA ARG A 137 -14.50 2.85 -0.06
C ARG A 137 -14.32 2.22 -1.43
N LEU A 138 -13.74 2.94 -2.39
CA LEU A 138 -13.45 2.42 -3.72
C LEU A 138 -12.52 1.20 -3.65
N LEU A 139 -11.39 1.35 -2.95
CA LEU A 139 -10.38 0.30 -2.82
C LEU A 139 -10.91 -0.90 -2.03
N GLU A 140 -11.65 -0.66 -0.95
CA GLU A 140 -12.33 -1.71 -0.18
C GLU A 140 -13.35 -2.47 -1.05
N HIS A 141 -14.13 -1.78 -1.87
CA HIS A 141 -15.05 -2.44 -2.81
C HIS A 141 -14.29 -3.23 -3.89
N LEU A 142 -13.20 -2.71 -4.45
CA LEU A 142 -12.36 -3.46 -5.38
C LEU A 142 -11.84 -4.75 -4.74
N HIS A 143 -11.39 -4.68 -3.49
CA HIS A 143 -10.89 -5.84 -2.77
C HIS A 143 -11.99 -6.85 -2.44
N ALA A 144 -13.02 -6.41 -1.71
CA ALA A 144 -14.02 -7.29 -1.12
C ALA A 144 -15.04 -7.81 -2.12
N VAL A 145 -15.44 -6.97 -3.10
CA VAL A 145 -16.52 -7.30 -4.04
C VAL A 145 -15.98 -7.75 -5.39
N ARG A 146 -14.87 -7.15 -5.86
CA ARG A 146 -14.27 -7.49 -7.16
C ARG A 146 -13.11 -8.48 -7.06
N GLY A 147 -12.66 -8.81 -5.85
CA GLY A 147 -11.55 -9.76 -5.62
C GLY A 147 -10.19 -9.24 -6.09
N VAL A 148 -10.04 -7.93 -6.29
CA VAL A 148 -8.79 -7.33 -6.77
C VAL A 148 -7.76 -7.36 -5.64
N ARG A 149 -6.63 -8.02 -5.86
CA ARG A 149 -5.51 -8.05 -4.90
C ARG A 149 -4.40 -7.11 -5.30
N ARG A 150 -4.15 -6.94 -6.60
CA ARG A 150 -3.17 -5.98 -7.14
C ARG A 150 -3.83 -5.02 -8.12
N LEU A 151 -3.77 -3.73 -7.80
CA LEU A 151 -4.27 -2.62 -8.60
C LEU A 151 -3.10 -1.84 -9.20
N MET A 152 -3.08 -1.68 -10.52
CA MET A 152 -2.19 -0.74 -11.20
C MET A 152 -2.94 0.55 -11.52
N VAL A 153 -2.37 1.71 -11.23
CA VAL A 153 -2.96 3.02 -11.49
C VAL A 153 -2.07 3.80 -12.47
N GLU A 154 -2.54 4.00 -13.68
CA GLU A 154 -1.74 4.60 -14.78
C GLU A 154 -1.95 6.10 -14.97
N GLY A 155 -2.89 6.71 -14.23
CA GLY A 155 -3.07 8.15 -14.23
C GLY A 155 -4.47 8.60 -13.85
N GLY A 156 -4.80 9.90 -13.89
CA GLY A 156 -3.90 11.04 -14.14
C GLY A 156 -3.28 11.62 -12.87
N GLY A 157 -2.48 12.68 -13.01
CA GLY A 157 -1.71 13.24 -11.90
C GLY A 157 -2.52 13.58 -10.64
N ARG A 158 -3.79 14.03 -10.80
CA ARG A 158 -4.71 14.24 -9.67
C ARG A 158 -4.98 12.95 -8.87
N ILE A 159 -5.16 11.82 -9.53
CA ILE A 159 -5.42 10.53 -8.87
C ILE A 159 -4.16 10.06 -8.13
N HIS A 160 -3.00 10.15 -8.78
CA HIS A 160 -1.72 9.81 -8.14
C HIS A 160 -1.47 10.67 -6.90
N THR A 161 -1.67 12.00 -6.99
CA THR A 161 -1.59 12.90 -5.83
C THR A 161 -2.56 12.52 -4.72
N GLN A 162 -3.82 12.21 -5.04
CA GLN A 162 -4.81 11.83 -4.03
C GLN A 162 -4.44 10.52 -3.31
N LEU A 163 -3.99 9.50 -4.04
CA LEU A 163 -3.61 8.22 -3.44
C LEU A 163 -2.36 8.35 -2.57
N LEU A 164 -1.35 9.12 -3.00
CA LEU A 164 -0.15 9.36 -2.19
C LEU A 164 -0.43 10.19 -0.94
N THR A 165 -1.19 11.28 -1.06
CA THR A 165 -1.46 12.17 0.10
C THR A 165 -2.41 11.53 1.12
N GLN A 166 -3.17 10.51 0.73
CA GLN A 166 -4.01 9.72 1.64
C GLN A 166 -3.33 8.46 2.18
N GLY A 167 -2.07 8.20 1.80
CA GLY A 167 -1.31 7.02 2.24
C GLY A 167 -1.84 5.69 1.68
N LEU A 168 -2.44 5.72 0.48
CA LEU A 168 -3.13 4.58 -0.15
C LEU A 168 -2.36 3.97 -1.33
N ALA A 169 -1.16 4.47 -1.64
CA ALA A 169 -0.30 3.93 -2.69
C ALA A 169 0.84 3.14 -2.06
N ASP A 170 0.98 1.86 -2.39
CA ASP A 170 2.01 0.98 -1.84
C ASP A 170 3.34 1.09 -2.59
N GLU A 171 3.29 1.30 -3.89
CA GLU A 171 4.48 1.43 -4.73
C GLU A 171 4.28 2.50 -5.80
N LEU A 172 5.37 3.18 -6.13
CA LEU A 172 5.47 4.15 -7.20
C LEU A 172 6.56 3.71 -8.19
N GLN A 173 6.16 3.40 -9.42
CA GLN A 173 7.05 3.13 -10.54
C GLN A 173 7.08 4.33 -11.48
N LEU A 174 8.24 5.00 -11.55
CA LEU A 174 8.46 6.16 -12.40
C LEU A 174 9.51 5.89 -13.44
N VAL A 175 9.15 6.20 -14.68
CA VAL A 175 10.07 6.24 -15.81
C VAL A 175 10.43 7.68 -16.09
N LEU A 176 11.72 7.99 -16.09
CA LEU A 176 12.25 9.30 -16.43
C LEU A 176 12.72 9.30 -17.89
N ALA A 177 12.00 10.06 -18.72
CA ALA A 177 12.33 10.32 -20.11
C ALA A 177 13.46 11.34 -20.23
N PRO A 178 14.44 11.17 -21.13
CA PRO A 178 15.59 12.08 -21.26
C PRO A 178 15.25 13.37 -22.04
N LEU A 179 14.12 14.02 -21.71
CA LEU A 179 13.66 15.26 -22.33
C LEU A 179 13.05 16.21 -21.30
N PHE A 180 12.97 17.49 -21.66
CA PHE A 180 12.24 18.52 -20.91
C PHE A 180 11.01 18.95 -21.70
N VAL A 181 9.88 19.14 -21.02
CA VAL A 181 8.68 19.75 -21.62
C VAL A 181 8.75 21.27 -21.44
N GLY A 182 9.04 21.75 -20.22
CA GLY A 182 9.32 23.16 -19.96
C GLY A 182 8.12 24.11 -20.05
N ASP A 183 6.93 23.60 -20.32
CA ASP A 183 5.67 24.36 -20.33
C ASP A 183 5.05 24.35 -18.90
N PRO A 184 4.76 25.52 -18.30
CA PRO A 184 4.11 25.59 -17.00
C PRO A 184 2.67 25.05 -16.98
N ASP A 185 1.98 25.07 -18.12
CA ASP A 185 0.60 24.59 -18.26
C ASP A 185 0.52 23.08 -18.60
N ALA A 186 1.66 22.46 -18.90
CA ALA A 186 1.74 21.02 -19.13
C ALA A 186 1.30 20.21 -17.90
N PRO A 187 0.59 19.09 -18.09
CA PRO A 187 0.08 18.27 -16.99
C PRO A 187 1.24 17.68 -16.18
N ARG A 188 1.35 18.09 -14.91
CA ARG A 188 2.35 17.54 -13.98
C ARG A 188 1.86 16.23 -13.38
N LEU A 189 2.81 15.34 -13.10
CA LEU A 189 2.52 14.07 -12.42
C LEU A 189 1.94 14.27 -11.03
N PHE A 190 2.50 15.20 -10.27
CA PHE A 190 2.10 15.46 -8.89
C PHE A 190 1.67 16.92 -8.73
N GLY A 191 0.45 17.11 -8.21
CA GLY A 191 -0.05 18.41 -7.79
C GLY A 191 0.32 18.75 -6.33
N PRO A 192 -0.13 19.91 -5.82
CA PRO A 192 0.05 20.28 -4.42
C PRO A 192 -0.70 19.31 -3.48
N GLY A 193 -0.15 19.07 -2.29
CA GLY A 193 -0.78 18.25 -1.27
C GLY A 193 0.14 17.97 -0.08
N ALA A 194 -0.44 17.45 1.00
CA ALA A 194 0.30 16.98 2.17
C ALA A 194 0.82 15.56 1.90
N TYR A 195 1.99 15.47 1.28
CA TYR A 195 2.68 14.19 1.10
C TYR A 195 3.24 13.69 2.43
N GLN A 196 3.66 12.43 2.45
CA GLN A 196 4.31 11.84 3.62
C GLN A 196 5.50 12.68 4.09
N ALA A 197 5.73 12.69 5.41
CA ALA A 197 6.95 13.27 5.96
C ALA A 197 8.15 12.37 5.62
N GLY A 198 9.33 12.98 5.44
CA GLY A 198 10.56 12.23 5.17
C GLY A 198 10.72 11.76 3.72
N ARG A 199 11.42 10.62 3.54
CA ARG A 199 11.84 10.12 2.22
C ARG A 199 11.14 8.82 1.87
N LEU A 200 10.73 8.68 0.62
CA LEU A 200 10.41 7.38 0.02
C LEU A 200 11.65 6.47 0.02
N ARG A 201 11.43 5.16 0.19
CA ARG A 201 12.48 4.15 0.05
C ARG A 201 12.69 3.83 -1.42
N LEU A 202 13.91 4.03 -1.93
CA LEU A 202 14.28 3.55 -3.26
C LEU A 202 14.42 2.01 -3.23
N VAL A 203 13.65 1.33 -4.08
CA VAL A 203 13.63 -0.13 -4.20
C VAL A 203 14.47 -0.60 -5.38
N GLU A 204 14.39 0.11 -6.50
CA GLU A 204 15.11 -0.22 -7.72
C GLU A 204 15.38 1.05 -8.52
N THR A 205 16.56 1.12 -9.13
CA THR A 205 16.85 2.03 -10.23
C THR A 205 17.51 1.24 -11.35
N ARG A 206 16.99 1.34 -12.57
CA ARG A 206 17.52 0.58 -13.69
C ARG A 206 17.24 1.25 -15.04
N PRO A 207 18.19 1.28 -15.99
CA PRO A 207 17.94 1.67 -17.37
C PRO A 207 16.94 0.73 -18.07
N VAL A 208 16.08 1.28 -18.92
CA VAL A 208 15.15 0.55 -19.80
C VAL A 208 15.21 1.23 -21.17
N GLY A 209 15.95 0.68 -22.12
CA GLY A 209 16.26 1.42 -23.35
C GLY A 209 17.04 2.70 -23.03
N ASP A 210 16.51 3.84 -23.47
CA ASP A 210 17.06 5.19 -23.23
C ASP A 210 16.44 5.93 -22.04
N VAL A 211 15.51 5.30 -21.31
CA VAL A 211 14.86 5.87 -20.11
C VAL A 211 15.34 5.21 -18.82
N VAL A 212 15.08 5.84 -17.67
CA VAL A 212 15.43 5.28 -16.35
C VAL A 212 14.16 4.93 -15.58
N LEU A 213 14.00 3.66 -15.21
CA LEU A 213 13.00 3.22 -14.25
C LEU A 213 13.52 3.45 -12.84
N THR A 214 12.66 4.00 -11.99
CA THR A 214 12.83 4.11 -10.54
C THR A 214 11.60 3.56 -9.84
N ARG A 215 11.81 2.80 -8.76
CA ARG A 215 10.74 2.21 -7.96
C ARG A 215 10.87 2.66 -6.51
N TYR A 216 9.78 3.14 -5.94
CA TYR A 216 9.74 3.69 -4.60
C TYR A 216 8.60 3.12 -3.77
N GLU A 217 8.81 3.01 -2.47
CA GLU A 217 7.77 2.66 -1.48
C GLU A 217 7.66 3.76 -0.42
N PRO A 218 6.45 4.11 0.05
CA PRO A 218 6.25 4.91 1.24
C PRO A 218 6.82 4.26 2.50
N THR A 219 7.35 5.11 3.38
CA THR A 219 7.98 4.68 4.64
C THR A 219 7.34 5.33 5.86
N ALA A 220 6.71 6.51 5.71
CA ALA A 220 6.14 7.22 6.85
C ALA A 220 4.88 6.50 7.37
N PRO A 221 4.84 6.14 8.66
CA PRO A 221 3.64 5.59 9.31
C PRO A 221 2.44 6.55 9.24
N GLY A 222 1.24 6.00 9.32
CA GLY A 222 0.03 6.80 9.54
C GLY A 222 -0.06 7.32 10.97
N THR A 223 -0.86 8.37 11.19
CA THR A 223 -1.13 8.92 12.53
C THR A 223 -2.50 8.51 13.09
N GLY A 224 -3.36 7.93 12.26
CA GLY A 224 -4.74 7.56 12.60
C GLY A 224 -4.97 6.07 12.83
N PRO A 225 -6.23 5.67 13.05
CA PRO A 225 -6.62 4.28 13.31
C PRO A 225 -6.72 3.42 12.05
N LEU A 226 -6.61 4.02 10.88
CA LEU A 226 -6.65 3.30 9.63
C LEU A 226 -5.23 2.94 9.19
N PRO A 227 -5.05 1.77 8.57
CA PRO A 227 -3.76 1.43 7.99
C PRO A 227 -3.45 2.29 6.78
N VAL A 228 -2.16 2.51 6.56
CA VAL A 228 -1.58 3.12 5.37
C VAL A 228 -0.58 2.17 4.72
N ALA A 229 -0.22 2.43 3.47
CA ALA A 229 0.76 1.65 2.70
C ALA A 229 2.04 1.30 3.47
N ALA A 230 2.63 2.28 4.18
CA ALA A 230 3.86 2.06 4.95
C ALA A 230 3.68 1.03 6.07
N ASP A 231 2.48 0.90 6.65
CA ASP A 231 2.24 -0.06 7.74
C ASP A 231 2.46 -1.51 7.27
N HIS A 232 2.13 -1.81 6.01
CA HIS A 232 2.35 -3.11 5.38
C HIS A 232 3.84 -3.45 5.26
N HIS A 233 4.67 -2.46 4.88
CA HIS A 233 6.13 -2.63 4.80
C HIS A 233 6.74 -2.96 6.16
N TRP A 234 6.44 -2.15 7.18
CA TRP A 234 7.05 -2.31 8.49
C TRP A 234 6.55 -3.55 9.23
N LEU A 235 5.26 -3.90 9.11
CA LEU A 235 4.75 -5.14 9.70
C LEU A 235 5.30 -6.38 8.99
N ALA A 236 5.51 -6.32 7.67
CA ALA A 236 6.21 -7.36 6.93
C ALA A 236 7.63 -7.59 7.47
N LEU A 237 8.37 -6.52 7.79
CA LEU A 237 9.69 -6.59 8.40
C LEU A 237 9.62 -7.18 9.82
N ALA A 238 8.67 -6.76 10.64
CA ALA A 238 8.44 -7.34 11.97
C ALA A 238 8.17 -8.86 11.89
N CYS A 239 7.39 -9.32 10.92
CA CYS A 239 7.16 -10.75 10.69
C CYS A 239 8.43 -11.48 10.21
N ALA A 240 9.30 -10.83 9.42
CA ALA A 240 10.58 -11.42 9.00
C ALA A 240 11.53 -11.60 10.20
N LEU A 241 11.61 -10.61 11.09
CA LEU A 241 12.40 -10.68 12.32
C LEU A 241 11.94 -11.80 13.27
N ALA A 242 10.64 -12.11 13.29
CA ALA A 242 10.13 -13.24 14.05
C ALA A 242 10.74 -14.58 13.60
N ALA A 243 11.09 -14.72 12.32
CA ALA A 243 11.74 -15.94 11.79
C ALA A 243 13.22 -16.06 12.20
N GLU A 244 13.84 -14.99 12.71
CA GLU A 244 15.23 -14.99 13.19
C GLU A 244 15.34 -15.43 14.66
N CYS A 245 14.21 -15.61 15.35
CA CYS A 245 14.19 -15.99 16.75
C CYS A 245 14.77 -17.39 16.98
N PRO A 246 15.63 -17.58 18.00
CA PRO A 246 16.00 -18.91 18.48
C PRO A 246 14.74 -19.74 18.83
N PRO A 247 14.68 -21.05 18.54
CA PRO A 247 13.53 -21.89 18.87
C PRO A 247 13.21 -21.88 20.37
N SER A 248 11.92 -21.98 20.71
CA SER A 248 11.45 -22.12 22.10
C SER A 248 10.16 -22.93 22.14
N THR A 249 9.98 -23.75 23.17
CA THR A 249 8.73 -24.48 23.44
C THR A 249 7.83 -23.77 24.46
N THR A 250 8.31 -22.68 25.05
CA THR A 250 7.65 -21.98 26.18
C THR A 250 7.39 -20.51 25.92
N ALA A 251 7.73 -20.01 24.73
CA ALA A 251 7.53 -18.62 24.35
C ALA A 251 7.40 -18.47 22.84
N PHE A 252 6.58 -17.50 22.39
CA PHE A 252 6.45 -17.16 20.99
C PHE A 252 7.73 -16.50 20.43
N SER A 253 7.99 -16.76 19.15
CA SER A 253 8.89 -16.03 18.27
C SER A 253 8.15 -14.81 17.72
N VAL A 254 8.64 -13.62 18.08
CA VAL A 254 8.02 -12.33 17.74
C VAL A 254 9.13 -11.43 17.20
N GLY A 255 8.81 -10.60 16.22
CA GLY A 255 9.65 -9.48 15.78
C GLY A 255 8.92 -8.15 15.95
N ALA A 256 9.70 -7.09 16.18
CA ALA A 256 9.19 -5.74 16.37
C ALA A 256 10.10 -4.69 15.73
N VAL A 257 9.51 -3.58 15.27
CA VAL A 257 10.20 -2.44 14.68
C VAL A 257 9.59 -1.14 15.23
N VAL A 258 10.43 -0.17 15.59
CA VAL A 258 10.02 1.16 16.05
C VAL A 258 10.40 2.17 14.97
N VAL A 259 9.43 2.93 14.47
CA VAL A 259 9.60 3.82 13.31
C VAL A 259 9.12 5.22 13.65
N ALA A 260 9.94 6.23 13.37
CA ALA A 260 9.60 7.63 13.54
C ALA A 260 8.53 8.09 12.53
N ALA A 261 7.89 9.23 12.82
CA ALA A 261 6.84 9.79 11.96
C ALA A 261 7.29 10.13 10.53
N ASP A 262 8.59 10.31 10.28
CA ASP A 262 9.18 10.57 8.97
C ASP A 262 9.61 9.30 8.21
N GLY A 263 9.27 8.12 8.74
CA GLY A 263 9.64 6.84 8.16
C GLY A 263 11.05 6.35 8.49
N THR A 264 11.79 7.04 9.36
CA THR A 264 13.10 6.57 9.84
C THR A 264 12.91 5.40 10.81
N GLU A 265 13.54 4.25 10.52
CA GLU A 265 13.65 3.16 11.49
C GLU A 265 14.52 3.59 12.68
N LEU A 266 13.95 3.61 13.88
CA LEU A 266 14.68 3.95 15.11
C LEU A 266 15.43 2.74 15.66
N ALA A 267 14.74 1.60 15.73
CA ALA A 267 15.31 0.33 16.13
C ALA A 267 14.41 -0.83 15.70
N ARG A 268 14.98 -2.03 15.72
CA ARG A 268 14.27 -3.29 15.55
C ARG A 268 14.69 -4.29 16.63
N GLY A 269 13.90 -5.31 16.86
CA GLY A 269 14.23 -6.40 17.78
C GLY A 269 13.43 -7.65 17.49
N HIS A 270 13.90 -8.78 18.01
CA HIS A 270 13.17 -10.04 17.97
C HIS A 270 13.24 -10.74 19.33
N SER A 271 12.34 -11.68 19.60
CA SER A 271 12.35 -12.45 20.85
C SER A 271 13.69 -13.19 21.00
N ARG A 272 14.20 -13.23 22.23
CA ARG A 272 15.44 -13.94 22.59
C ARG A 272 16.66 -13.46 21.80
N GLU A 273 16.70 -12.18 21.48
CA GLU A 273 17.83 -11.56 20.78
C GLU A 273 19.08 -11.50 21.66
N GLY A 274 20.24 -11.80 21.08
CA GLY A 274 21.52 -11.77 21.77
C GLY A 274 21.64 -12.88 22.83
N THR A 275 22.01 -12.49 24.06
CA THR A 275 22.26 -13.42 25.17
C THR A 275 21.13 -13.50 26.18
N ASP A 276 20.03 -12.76 25.97
CA ASP A 276 18.89 -12.75 26.89
C ASP A 276 17.81 -13.74 26.42
N PRO A 277 17.64 -14.89 27.10
CA PRO A 277 16.71 -15.93 26.67
C PRO A 277 15.24 -15.60 26.97
N VAL A 278 14.94 -14.47 27.62
CA VAL A 278 13.57 -14.09 28.03
C VAL A 278 13.14 -12.70 27.52
N VAL A 279 14.01 -11.99 26.80
CA VAL A 279 13.65 -10.70 26.20
C VAL A 279 12.59 -10.87 25.12
N HIS A 280 11.57 -10.00 25.16
CA HIS A 280 10.55 -9.91 24.12
C HIS A 280 10.99 -8.94 23.01
N ALA A 281 10.43 -9.09 21.82
CA ALA A 281 10.82 -8.31 20.65
C ALA A 281 10.67 -6.79 20.85
N GLU A 282 9.54 -6.34 21.41
CA GLU A 282 9.26 -4.91 21.62
C GLU A 282 10.24 -4.31 22.64
N GLU A 283 10.53 -5.04 23.71
CA GLU A 283 11.51 -4.64 24.71
C GLU A 283 12.93 -4.59 24.14
N ALA A 284 13.33 -5.58 23.35
CA ALA A 284 14.63 -5.60 22.68
C ALA A 284 14.80 -4.42 21.72
N ALA A 285 13.74 -4.05 20.97
CA ALA A 285 13.76 -2.89 20.09
C ALA A 285 13.84 -1.57 20.87
N LEU A 286 12.98 -1.37 21.88
CA LEU A 286 12.93 -0.14 22.67
C LEU A 286 14.21 0.09 23.48
N ALA A 287 14.85 -0.96 23.99
CA ALA A 287 16.10 -0.86 24.76
C ALA A 287 17.30 -0.33 23.95
N LYS A 288 17.21 -0.32 22.61
CA LYS A 288 18.24 0.22 21.72
C LYS A 288 18.07 1.71 21.40
N ILE A 289 16.96 2.31 21.86
CA ILE A 289 16.64 3.72 21.63
C ILE A 289 16.91 4.47 22.93
N ASP A 290 17.47 5.68 22.82
CA ASP A 290 17.53 6.60 23.96
C ASP A 290 16.08 6.88 24.45
N PRO A 291 15.73 6.62 25.72
CA PRO A 291 14.39 6.90 26.23
C PRO A 291 13.97 8.37 26.09
N MET A 292 14.93 9.29 25.94
CA MET A 292 14.69 10.72 25.72
C MET A 292 14.69 11.12 24.23
N ASP A 293 14.73 10.16 23.30
CA ASP A 293 14.64 10.45 21.87
C ASP A 293 13.34 11.20 21.56
N PRO A 294 13.41 12.45 21.06
CA PRO A 294 12.23 13.29 20.86
C PRO A 294 11.28 12.76 19.77
N ARG A 295 11.68 11.73 19.02
CA ARG A 295 10.86 11.10 17.98
C ARG A 295 9.90 10.04 18.55
N LEU A 296 10.18 9.48 19.73
CA LEU A 296 9.38 8.40 20.33
C LEU A 296 7.89 8.75 20.52
N PRO A 297 7.49 9.96 20.97
CA PRO A 297 6.07 10.27 21.16
C PRO A 297 5.24 10.23 19.86
N ALA A 298 5.88 10.47 18.72
CA ALA A 298 5.25 10.42 17.40
C ALA A 298 5.57 9.12 16.63
N ALA A 299 6.34 8.21 17.23
CA ALA A 299 6.72 6.97 16.60
C ALA A 299 5.56 5.95 16.58
N THR A 300 5.68 4.97 15.70
CA THR A 300 4.80 3.80 15.62
C THR A 300 5.61 2.54 15.93
N VAL A 301 5.04 1.66 16.75
CA VAL A 301 5.60 0.32 17.00
C VAL A 301 4.85 -0.70 16.14
N TYR A 302 5.59 -1.47 15.36
CA TYR A 302 5.08 -2.61 14.60
C TYR A 302 5.49 -3.89 15.33
N SER A 303 4.55 -4.77 15.65
CA SER A 303 4.86 -6.07 16.27
C SER A 303 4.12 -7.19 15.55
N SER A 304 4.81 -8.29 15.26
CA SER A 304 4.18 -9.46 14.63
C SER A 304 3.09 -10.11 15.50
N LEU A 305 3.17 -9.96 16.82
CA LEU A 305 2.20 -10.45 17.80
C LEU A 305 1.69 -9.27 18.64
N GLU A 306 0.47 -9.36 19.17
CA GLU A 306 -0.04 -8.41 20.15
C GLU A 306 0.95 -8.25 21.32
N PRO A 307 1.38 -7.02 21.66
CA PRO A 307 2.27 -6.81 22.79
C PRO A 307 1.62 -7.26 24.09
N CYS A 308 2.27 -8.14 24.85
CA CYS A 308 1.63 -8.75 26.01
C CYS A 308 1.16 -7.72 27.05
N ALA A 309 0.01 -8.00 27.68
CA ALA A 309 -0.50 -7.25 28.83
C ALA A 309 0.11 -7.70 30.17
N ARG A 310 0.64 -8.92 30.22
CA ARG A 310 1.20 -9.57 31.42
C ARG A 310 2.30 -10.54 30.97
N ARG A 311 3.33 -10.71 31.78
CA ARG A 311 4.35 -11.75 31.56
C ARG A 311 4.98 -12.18 32.88
N ALA A 312 5.41 -13.43 32.96
CA ALA A 312 6.09 -13.96 34.14
C ALA A 312 7.60 -13.66 34.15
N SER A 313 8.20 -13.45 32.98
CA SER A 313 9.64 -13.29 32.81
C SER A 313 10.20 -11.98 33.38
N ARG A 314 9.40 -10.91 33.43
CA ARG A 314 9.80 -9.58 33.91
C ARG A 314 8.62 -8.80 34.51
N PRO A 315 8.87 -7.79 35.38
CA PRO A 315 7.81 -7.05 36.08
C PRO A 315 6.89 -6.22 35.18
N ALA A 316 7.45 -5.53 34.18
CA ALA A 316 6.69 -4.68 33.26
C ALA A 316 6.37 -5.43 31.96
N PRO A 317 5.09 -5.47 31.51
CA PRO A 317 4.70 -6.09 30.24
C PRO A 317 5.01 -5.19 29.03
N CYS A 318 5.08 -5.77 27.82
CA CYS A 318 5.44 -5.02 26.60
C CYS A 318 4.51 -3.85 26.31
N ALA A 319 3.19 -4.03 26.48
CA ALA A 319 2.22 -2.96 26.30
C ALA A 319 2.52 -1.74 27.20
N ARG A 320 2.96 -1.98 28.44
CA ARG A 320 3.33 -0.89 29.36
C ARG A 320 4.64 -0.23 28.97
N LEU A 321 5.65 -1.01 28.59
CA LEU A 321 6.94 -0.50 28.11
C LEU A 321 6.76 0.46 26.93
N ILE A 322 5.88 0.11 25.98
CA ILE A 322 5.53 0.98 24.84
C ILE A 322 4.88 2.29 25.31
N LEU A 323 3.91 2.23 26.22
CA LEU A 323 3.21 3.43 26.70
C LEU A 323 4.15 4.39 27.45
N ASP A 324 5.08 3.84 28.22
CA ASP A 324 6.05 4.59 29.03
C ASP A 324 7.06 5.38 28.18
N THR A 325 7.31 4.99 26.92
CA THR A 325 8.14 5.78 25.99
C THR A 325 7.40 6.96 25.34
N GLY A 326 6.09 7.06 25.55
CA GLY A 326 5.25 8.08 24.92
C GLY A 326 4.68 7.67 23.56
N VAL A 327 5.03 6.50 23.01
CA VAL A 327 4.43 5.98 21.77
C VAL A 327 2.91 5.84 21.93
N ARG A 328 2.16 6.28 20.91
CA ARG A 328 0.68 6.22 20.89
C ARG A 328 0.09 5.52 19.67
N ARG A 329 0.91 4.84 18.87
CA ARG A 329 0.40 4.01 17.78
C ARG A 329 1.13 2.68 17.70
N VAL A 330 0.37 1.60 17.66
CA VAL A 330 0.88 0.23 17.57
C VAL A 330 0.17 -0.49 16.44
N VAL A 331 0.92 -1.18 15.59
CA VAL A 331 0.39 -2.01 14.51
C VAL A 331 0.76 -3.47 14.77
N THR A 332 -0.22 -4.36 14.69
CA THR A 332 -0.01 -5.79 14.94
C THR A 332 -0.61 -6.68 13.86
N ALA A 333 -0.10 -7.91 13.75
CA ALA A 333 -0.65 -8.91 12.82
C ALA A 333 -1.53 -9.96 13.52
N TRP A 334 -1.01 -10.54 14.60
CA TRP A 334 -1.63 -11.67 15.28
C TRP A 334 -2.02 -11.30 16.71
N ARG A 335 -3.27 -11.50 17.10
CA ARG A 335 -3.71 -11.38 18.51
C ARG A 335 -3.12 -12.52 19.33
N GLU A 336 -2.63 -12.23 20.53
CA GLU A 336 -2.04 -13.24 21.42
C GLU A 336 -3.07 -14.34 21.73
N PRO A 337 -2.79 -15.61 21.40
CA PRO A 337 -3.68 -16.72 21.72
C PRO A 337 -3.56 -17.13 23.20
N ASP A 338 -4.57 -17.83 23.72
CA ASP A 338 -4.59 -18.35 25.10
C ASP A 338 -3.59 -19.50 25.39
N THR A 339 -2.55 -19.67 24.56
CA THR A 339 -1.57 -20.76 24.68
C THR A 339 -0.74 -20.69 25.97
N PHE A 340 -0.30 -19.48 26.36
CA PHE A 340 0.54 -19.27 27.54
C PHE A 340 -0.10 -18.33 28.58
N VAL A 341 -0.97 -17.42 28.14
CA VAL A 341 -1.67 -16.47 29.01
C VAL A 341 -3.15 -16.48 28.63
N ALA A 342 -4.01 -16.96 29.53
CA ALA A 342 -5.45 -16.94 29.31
C ALA A 342 -6.00 -15.52 29.40
N GLY A 343 -6.83 -15.11 28.43
CA GLY A 343 -7.41 -13.77 28.39
C GLY A 343 -6.33 -12.68 28.23
N ALA A 344 -5.39 -12.92 27.32
CA ALA A 344 -4.44 -11.90 26.88
C ALA A 344 -5.21 -10.71 26.26
N ASP A 345 -4.88 -9.50 26.70
CA ASP A 345 -5.52 -8.27 26.24
C ASP A 345 -4.52 -7.12 26.18
N GLY A 346 -3.45 -7.33 25.41
CA GLY A 346 -2.42 -6.32 25.18
C GLY A 346 -2.97 -5.09 24.49
N SER A 347 -3.86 -5.31 23.50
CA SER A 347 -4.54 -4.23 22.79
C SER A 347 -5.42 -3.39 23.71
N GLY A 348 -6.11 -3.99 24.68
CA GLY A 348 -6.90 -3.28 25.69
C GLY A 348 -6.04 -2.36 26.55
N VAL A 349 -4.92 -2.86 27.08
CA VAL A 349 -3.97 -2.06 27.88
C VAL A 349 -3.43 -0.86 27.07
N LEU A 350 -3.08 -1.08 25.80
CA LEU A 350 -2.63 -0.02 24.90
C LEU A 350 -3.73 1.04 24.67
N ALA A 351 -4.95 0.59 24.37
CA ALA A 351 -6.09 1.49 24.13
C ALA A 351 -6.46 2.32 25.36
N GLU A 352 -6.52 1.70 26.54
CA GLU A 352 -6.73 2.40 27.82
C GLU A 352 -5.63 3.42 28.14
N GLY A 353 -4.40 3.12 27.72
CA GLY A 353 -3.25 4.03 27.78
C GLY A 353 -3.26 5.15 26.72
N GLY A 354 -4.30 5.23 25.90
CA GLY A 354 -4.46 6.23 24.84
C GLY A 354 -3.69 5.94 23.56
N ALA A 355 -3.19 4.70 23.37
CA ALA A 355 -2.58 4.29 22.11
C ALA A 355 -3.64 3.78 21.11
N THR A 356 -3.47 4.14 19.85
CA THR A 356 -4.23 3.58 18.74
C THR A 356 -3.62 2.24 18.35
N VAL A 357 -4.42 1.17 18.36
CA VAL A 357 -4.02 -0.16 17.91
C VAL A 357 -4.63 -0.46 16.56
N VAL A 358 -3.79 -0.75 15.57
CA VAL A 358 -4.19 -1.14 14.21
C VAL A 358 -3.81 -2.59 13.98
N VAL A 359 -4.75 -3.39 13.49
CA VAL A 359 -4.52 -4.81 13.21
C VAL A 359 -4.57 -5.05 11.70
N LEU A 360 -3.53 -5.69 11.16
CA LEU A 360 -3.45 -6.13 9.77
C LEU A 360 -3.56 -7.66 9.70
N PRO A 361 -4.78 -8.23 9.67
CA PRO A 361 -5.01 -9.66 9.74
C PRO A 361 -4.43 -10.44 8.54
N GLU A 362 -4.20 -9.80 7.40
CA GLU A 362 -3.55 -10.40 6.23
C GLU A 362 -2.08 -10.82 6.49
N TYR A 363 -1.46 -10.35 7.58
CA TYR A 363 -0.13 -10.80 8.02
C TYR A 363 -0.17 -11.89 9.08
N GLU A 364 -1.35 -12.29 9.56
CA GLU A 364 -1.49 -13.22 10.69
C GLU A 364 -0.82 -14.55 10.42
N ASP A 365 -1.02 -15.16 9.24
CA ASP A 365 -0.38 -16.43 8.88
C ASP A 365 1.15 -16.31 8.83
N ARG A 366 1.66 -15.16 8.36
CA ARG A 366 3.11 -14.89 8.31
C ARG A 366 3.69 -14.73 9.72
N ALA A 367 2.97 -14.08 10.63
CA ALA A 367 3.36 -13.94 12.03
C ALA A 367 3.28 -15.27 12.80
N LYS A 368 2.33 -16.15 12.44
CA LYS A 368 2.18 -17.49 13.02
C LYS A 368 3.23 -18.49 12.53
N ALA A 369 3.73 -18.35 11.31
CA ALA A 369 4.61 -19.34 10.70
C ALA A 369 5.85 -19.73 11.56
N PRO A 370 6.59 -18.78 12.19
CA PRO A 370 7.69 -19.12 13.11
C PRO A 370 7.28 -19.83 14.40
N ASN A 371 5.98 -19.92 14.68
CA ASN A 371 5.37 -20.44 15.90
C ASN A 371 4.54 -21.72 15.66
N GLY A 372 4.59 -22.31 14.46
CA GLY A 372 3.81 -23.49 14.10
C GLY A 372 3.98 -24.65 15.09
N HIS A 373 5.22 -24.87 15.56
CA HIS A 373 5.57 -25.90 16.54
C HIS A 373 4.92 -25.73 17.92
N LEU A 374 4.43 -24.54 18.26
CA LEU A 374 3.75 -24.25 19.54
C LEU A 374 2.23 -24.44 19.48
N THR A 375 1.66 -24.31 18.29
CA THR A 375 0.20 -24.20 18.11
C THR A 375 -0.45 -25.50 17.66
N GLY A 376 0.32 -26.59 17.55
CA GLY A 376 -0.19 -27.92 17.23
C GLY A 376 -0.80 -28.04 15.84
N ARG A 377 -0.35 -27.23 14.87
CA ARG A 377 -0.73 -27.32 13.46
C ARG A 377 0.44 -27.76 12.59
#